data_AF-A0A1Z4IH66-F1
#
_entry.id   AF-A0A1Z4IH66-F1
#
_cell.length_a   1.000
_cell.length_b   1.000
_cell.length_c   1.000
_cell.angle_alpha   90.00
_cell.angle_beta   90.00
_cell.angle_gamma   90.00
#
_symmetry.space_group_name_H-M   'P 1'
#
loop_
_entity.id
_entity.type
_entity.pdbx_description
1 polymer ?
#
loop_
_entity_poly.entity_id
_entity_poly.type
_entity_poly.pdbx_seq_one_letter_code
_entity_poly.pdbx_strand_id
1 'polypeptide(L)'
;MSQHKHKAGTLSSAIDNFIKTTHSYWSGLFHCYEIEDFPRTNNDLEHTFGMLRHHQRRCTGRKVAPSSLVIRGSVKLACAFGFAVAEGIATKLHSFTASDLAQVDIHTWLELRSHLQKHHQARIEQYRFRRDPKAYLANLESRLL
;
A
#
# COMPACT_ATOMS: atom_id res chain seq x y z
N MET A 1 -29.49 3.87 -16.89
CA MET A 1 -28.42 3.29 -17.74
C MET A 1 -28.84 2.01 -18.46
N SER A 2 -29.37 0.99 -17.76
CA SER A 2 -29.79 -0.29 -18.40
C SER A 2 -30.78 -0.12 -19.57
N GLN A 3 -31.81 0.72 -19.43
CA GLN A 3 -32.87 0.91 -20.43
C GLN A 3 -32.42 1.56 -21.76
N HIS A 4 -31.22 2.17 -21.81
CA HIS A 4 -30.68 2.79 -23.03
C HIS A 4 -29.39 2.11 -23.52
N LYS A 5 -29.02 0.96 -22.93
CA LYS A 5 -27.81 0.19 -23.28
C LYS A 5 -27.72 -0.14 -24.78
N HIS A 6 -28.85 -0.45 -25.42
CA HIS A 6 -28.91 -0.75 -26.86
C HIS A 6 -28.44 0.43 -27.74
N LYS A 7 -28.55 1.68 -27.25
CA LYS A 7 -28.07 2.88 -27.96
C LYS A 7 -26.55 3.02 -27.90
N ALA A 8 -25.87 2.28 -27.03
CA ALA A 8 -24.43 2.36 -26.84
C ALA A 8 -23.63 1.49 -27.82
N GLY A 9 -24.30 0.69 -28.67
CA GLY A 9 -23.65 -0.14 -29.69
C GLY A 9 -22.60 -1.08 -29.09
N THR A 10 -21.34 -0.92 -29.53
CA THR A 10 -20.19 -1.72 -29.05
C THR A 10 -19.86 -1.53 -27.57
N LEU A 11 -20.27 -0.41 -26.95
CA LEU A 11 -20.05 -0.14 -25.52
C LEU A 11 -21.10 -0.78 -24.60
N SER A 12 -22.10 -1.44 -25.19
CA SER A 12 -23.16 -2.16 -24.47
C SER A 12 -22.60 -3.14 -23.42
N SER A 13 -21.52 -3.86 -23.73
CA SER A 13 -20.84 -4.77 -22.78
C SER A 13 -20.10 -4.04 -21.66
N ALA A 14 -19.58 -2.84 -21.91
CA ALA A 14 -18.97 -2.01 -20.88
C ALA A 14 -20.03 -1.53 -19.87
N ILE A 15 -21.25 -1.23 -20.33
CA ILE A 15 -22.38 -0.88 -19.45
C ILE A 15 -22.76 -2.06 -18.54
N ASP A 16 -22.75 -3.29 -19.05
CA ASP A 16 -23.01 -4.47 -18.23
C ASP A 16 -21.96 -4.64 -17.13
N ASN A 17 -20.68 -4.51 -17.49
CA ASN A 17 -19.59 -4.59 -16.54
C ASN A 17 -19.68 -3.48 -15.50
N PHE A 18 -20.02 -2.25 -15.90
CA PHE A 18 -20.23 -1.14 -14.98
C PHE A 18 -21.35 -1.44 -13.98
N ILE A 19 -22.55 -1.81 -14.45
CA ILE A 19 -23.68 -2.14 -13.58
C ILE A 19 -23.33 -3.29 -12.63
N LYS A 20 -22.73 -4.37 -13.14
CA LYS A 20 -22.29 -5.50 -12.33
C LYS A 20 -21.32 -5.08 -11.24
N THR A 21 -20.33 -4.27 -11.59
CA THR A 21 -19.29 -3.81 -10.67
C THR A 21 -19.91 -2.92 -9.59
N THR A 22 -20.70 -1.91 -9.98
CA THR A 22 -21.41 -1.03 -9.05
C THR A 22 -22.28 -1.82 -8.08
N HIS A 23 -23.01 -2.83 -8.55
CA HIS A 23 -23.87 -3.65 -7.69
C HIS A 23 -23.07 -4.54 -6.74
N SER A 24 -21.92 -5.06 -7.18
CA SER A 24 -21.02 -5.87 -6.34
C SER A 24 -20.39 -5.08 -5.21
N TYR A 25 -20.08 -3.80 -5.45
CA TYR A 25 -19.48 -2.91 -4.46
C TYR A 25 -20.50 -2.04 -3.72
N TRP A 26 -21.80 -2.17 -4.01
CA TRP A 26 -22.86 -1.27 -3.53
C TRP A 26 -22.84 -1.09 -2.01
N SER A 27 -22.66 -2.17 -1.25
CA SER A 27 -22.64 -2.14 0.21
C SER A 27 -21.49 -1.34 0.80
N GLY A 28 -20.40 -1.14 0.07
CA GLY A 28 -19.25 -0.32 0.49
C GLY A 28 -19.12 0.99 -0.30
N LEU A 29 -19.99 1.23 -1.28
CA LEU A 29 -20.03 2.46 -2.05
C LEU A 29 -20.67 3.54 -1.16
N PHE A 30 -20.02 4.71 -1.06
CA PHE A 30 -20.55 5.89 -0.35
C PHE A 30 -20.59 5.84 1.19
N HIS A 31 -19.84 4.94 1.86
CA HIS A 31 -19.62 5.02 3.31
C HIS A 31 -19.07 6.38 3.79
N CYS A 32 -18.51 7.20 2.88
CA CYS A 32 -18.12 8.58 3.13
C CYS A 32 -19.26 9.54 3.50
N TYR A 33 -20.52 9.13 3.34
CA TYR A 33 -21.66 9.90 3.84
C TYR A 33 -22.18 9.42 5.18
N GLU A 34 -21.79 8.21 5.62
CA GLU A 34 -22.26 7.59 6.87
C GLU A 34 -21.27 7.77 8.02
N ILE A 35 -19.98 7.88 7.71
CA ILE A 35 -18.90 8.01 8.68
C ILE A 35 -18.38 9.45 8.69
N GLU A 36 -18.52 10.11 9.83
CA GLU A 36 -17.91 11.42 10.06
C GLU A 36 -16.38 11.33 9.89
N ASP A 37 -15.78 12.35 9.27
CA ASP A 37 -14.36 12.41 8.88
C ASP A 37 -13.87 11.40 7.81
N PHE A 38 -14.74 10.57 7.24
CA PHE A 38 -14.32 9.72 6.11
C PHE A 38 -14.30 10.53 4.80
N PRO A 39 -13.15 10.66 4.12
CA PRO A 39 -13.02 11.57 3.00
C PRO A 39 -13.88 11.12 1.81
N ARG A 40 -14.58 12.08 1.19
CA ARG A 40 -15.45 11.82 0.02
C ARG A 40 -14.68 11.37 -1.22
N THR A 41 -13.39 11.67 -1.27
CA THR A 41 -12.51 11.29 -2.38
C THR A 41 -11.25 10.66 -1.83
N ASN A 42 -10.65 9.77 -2.60
CA ASN A 42 -9.34 9.19 -2.29
C ASN A 42 -8.18 10.00 -2.88
N ASN A 43 -8.42 11.21 -3.43
CA ASN A 43 -7.41 11.99 -4.14
C ASN A 43 -6.16 12.26 -3.31
N ASP A 44 -6.32 12.60 -2.03
CA ASP A 44 -5.18 12.87 -1.13
C ASP A 44 -4.34 11.61 -0.91
N LEU A 45 -4.99 10.45 -0.82
CA LEU A 45 -4.36 9.14 -0.72
C LEU A 45 -3.67 8.76 -2.04
N GLU A 46 -4.28 9.04 -3.19
CA GLU A 46 -3.66 8.83 -4.50
C GLU A 46 -2.43 9.72 -4.71
N HIS A 47 -2.54 11.01 -4.35
CA HIS A 47 -1.45 11.98 -4.34
C HIS A 47 -0.31 11.49 -3.43
N THR A 48 -0.66 11.06 -2.23
CA THR A 48 0.25 10.48 -1.23
C THR A 48 1.05 9.31 -1.82
N PHE A 49 0.36 8.34 -2.43
CA PHE A 49 1.04 7.21 -3.06
C PHE A 49 1.81 7.62 -4.32
N GLY A 50 1.39 8.67 -5.03
CA GLY A 50 2.11 9.28 -6.14
C GLY A 50 3.48 9.81 -5.72
N MET A 51 3.52 10.60 -4.65
CA MET A 51 4.76 11.14 -4.06
C MET A 51 5.70 10.03 -3.61
N LEU A 52 5.17 9.02 -2.91
CA LEU A 52 5.97 7.86 -2.48
C LEU A 52 6.59 7.12 -3.66
N ARG A 53 5.82 6.85 -4.73
CA ARG A 53 6.33 6.19 -5.94
C ARG A 53 7.39 7.03 -6.63
N HIS A 54 7.20 8.36 -6.68
CA HIS A 54 8.18 9.29 -7.23
C HIS A 54 9.50 9.22 -6.45
N HIS A 55 9.45 9.34 -5.13
CA HIS A 55 10.63 9.28 -4.26
C HIS A 55 11.35 7.92 -4.38
N GLN A 56 10.61 6.81 -4.33
CA GLN A 56 11.19 5.47 -4.47
C GLN A 56 11.88 5.29 -5.84
N ARG A 57 11.33 5.85 -6.92
CA ARG A 57 11.97 5.80 -8.24
C ARG A 57 13.29 6.58 -8.27
N ARG A 58 13.37 7.74 -7.61
CA ARG A 58 14.62 8.50 -7.51
C ARG A 58 15.69 7.78 -6.69
N CYS A 59 15.31 7.13 -5.60
CA CYS A 59 16.28 6.40 -4.76
C CYS A 59 16.73 5.06 -5.36
N THR A 60 15.84 4.35 -6.07
CA THR A 60 16.10 2.96 -6.51
C THR A 60 16.24 2.78 -8.01
N GLY A 61 15.90 3.80 -8.82
CA GLY A 61 15.82 3.72 -10.28
C GLY A 61 14.65 2.89 -10.82
N ARG A 62 13.85 2.24 -9.98
CA ARG A 62 12.81 1.29 -10.42
C ARG A 62 11.49 2.00 -10.73
N LYS A 63 10.92 1.73 -11.91
CA LYS A 63 9.59 2.25 -12.31
C LYS A 63 8.48 1.68 -11.44
N VAL A 64 8.57 0.38 -11.15
CA VAL A 64 7.60 -0.39 -10.38
C VAL A 64 7.97 -0.36 -8.90
N ALA A 65 6.98 -0.10 -8.06
CA ALA A 65 7.08 -0.18 -6.61
C ALA A 65 7.65 -1.55 -6.19
N PRO A 66 8.80 -1.61 -5.51
CA PRO A 66 9.34 -2.88 -5.04
C PRO A 66 8.42 -3.49 -3.98
N SER A 67 8.41 -4.83 -3.86
CA SER A 67 7.67 -5.54 -2.82
C SER A 67 8.02 -5.10 -1.39
N SER A 68 9.19 -4.48 -1.20
CA SER A 68 9.60 -3.87 0.06
C SER A 68 8.72 -2.70 0.50
N LEU A 69 7.91 -2.09 -0.37
CA LEU A 69 6.88 -1.12 0.02
C LEU A 69 5.74 -1.77 0.81
N VAL A 70 5.45 -3.05 0.59
CA VAL A 70 4.45 -3.77 1.39
C VAL A 70 5.02 -4.11 2.77
N ILE A 71 6.29 -4.52 2.81
CA ILE A 71 6.95 -4.96 4.05
C ILE A 71 7.34 -3.77 4.94
N ARG A 72 7.83 -2.68 4.35
CA ARG A 72 8.35 -1.50 5.05
C ARG A 72 7.54 -0.25 4.75
N GLY A 73 6.29 -0.41 4.33
CA GLY A 73 5.42 0.69 3.88
C GLY A 73 5.24 1.75 4.94
N SER A 74 4.97 1.35 6.19
CA SER A 74 4.80 2.26 7.33
C SER A 74 6.00 3.21 7.51
N VAL A 75 7.22 2.67 7.47
CA VAL A 75 8.45 3.47 7.61
C VAL A 75 8.79 4.22 6.32
N LYS A 76 8.59 3.62 5.14
CA LYS A 76 8.87 4.27 3.86
C LYS A 76 7.93 5.42 3.56
N LEU A 77 6.67 5.32 3.98
CA LEU A 77 5.68 6.40 3.94
C LEU A 77 6.13 7.51 4.88
N ALA A 78 6.43 7.21 6.15
CA ALA A 78 6.92 8.21 7.09
C ALA A 78 8.20 8.91 6.59
N CYS A 79 9.14 8.18 5.98
CA CYS A 79 10.29 8.80 5.33
C CYS A 79 9.89 9.64 4.11
N ALA A 80 8.97 9.17 3.26
CA ALA A 80 8.51 9.99 2.15
C ALA A 80 7.82 11.27 2.64
N PHE A 81 6.95 11.21 3.65
CA PHE A 81 6.16 12.32 4.21
C PHE A 81 6.94 13.25 5.14
N GLY A 82 7.84 12.73 5.98
CA GLY A 82 8.81 13.57 6.69
C GLY A 82 9.67 14.40 5.73
N PHE A 83 9.77 13.96 4.47
CA PHE A 83 10.35 14.71 3.36
C PHE A 83 9.31 15.39 2.43
N ALA A 84 8.01 15.12 2.56
CA ALA A 84 6.94 15.49 1.60
C ALA A 84 5.73 16.25 2.19
N VAL A 85 5.68 16.57 3.49
CA VAL A 85 4.82 17.66 4.00
C VAL A 85 5.46 19.00 3.64
N ALA A 86 5.58 19.24 2.34
CA ALA A 86 6.03 20.47 1.71
C ALA A 86 5.19 20.58 0.44
N GLU A 87 3.98 21.10 0.58
CA GLU A 87 3.13 21.40 -0.57
C GLU A 87 3.88 22.39 -1.47
N GLY A 88 4.25 21.92 -2.65
CA GLY A 88 4.82 22.75 -3.71
C GLY A 88 6.33 22.92 -3.65
N ILE A 89 7.02 22.18 -4.52
CA ILE A 89 8.38 22.47 -5.01
C ILE A 89 9.52 22.18 -4.00
N ALA A 90 10.40 21.26 -4.42
CA ALA A 90 11.76 21.06 -3.91
C ALA A 90 11.92 20.63 -2.44
N THR A 91 12.15 19.32 -2.26
CA THR A 91 13.05 18.68 -1.29
C THR A 91 13.91 19.65 -0.46
N LYS A 92 13.50 19.90 0.79
CA LYS A 92 14.35 20.18 1.98
C LYS A 92 13.43 20.70 3.09
N LEU A 93 13.07 19.88 4.07
CA LEU A 93 12.47 20.43 5.30
C LEU A 93 12.85 19.72 6.61
N HIS A 94 13.58 18.62 6.58
CA HIS A 94 14.38 18.22 7.74
C HIS A 94 15.54 17.34 7.30
N SER A 95 16.76 17.87 7.40
CA SER A 95 17.96 17.04 7.34
C SER A 95 18.21 16.57 8.75
N PHE A 96 17.89 15.30 9.05
CA PHE A 96 18.28 14.70 10.32
C PHE A 96 19.81 14.75 10.43
N THR A 97 20.28 15.45 11.45
CA THR A 97 21.69 15.43 11.84
C THR A 97 21.98 14.13 12.58
N ALA A 98 23.27 13.80 12.73
CA ALA A 98 23.67 12.68 13.58
C ALA A 98 23.18 12.85 15.04
N SER A 99 23.05 14.11 15.51
CA SER A 99 22.54 14.40 16.84
C SER A 99 21.05 14.07 16.95
N ASP A 100 20.25 14.40 15.95
CA ASP A 100 18.81 14.08 15.93
C ASP A 100 18.57 12.56 15.94
N LEU A 101 19.40 11.81 15.20
CA LEU A 101 19.33 10.34 15.17
C LEU A 101 19.83 9.70 16.47
N ALA A 102 20.75 10.36 17.19
CA ALA A 102 21.27 9.86 18.46
C ALA A 102 20.26 9.98 19.62
N GLN A 103 19.23 10.83 19.49
CA GLN A 103 18.15 10.95 20.48
C GLN A 103 17.08 9.85 20.35
N VAL A 104 17.17 9.00 19.32
CA VAL A 104 16.19 7.92 19.10
C VAL A 104 16.38 6.84 20.16
N ASP A 105 15.32 6.58 20.93
CA ASP A 105 15.31 5.49 21.89
C ASP A 105 15.53 4.14 21.21
N ILE A 106 16.53 3.41 21.69
CA ILE A 106 16.94 2.11 21.16
C ILE A 106 15.84 1.06 21.32
N HIS A 107 15.05 1.11 22.40
CA HIS A 107 13.98 0.14 22.65
C HIS A 107 12.84 0.31 21.64
N THR A 108 12.40 1.54 21.43
CA THR A 108 11.40 1.91 20.42
C THR A 108 11.87 1.48 19.02
N TRP A 109 13.16 1.68 18.70
CA TRP A 109 13.72 1.26 17.41
C TRP A 109 13.74 -0.27 17.24
N LEU A 110 14.13 -1.02 18.27
CA LEU A 110 14.13 -2.48 18.26
C LEU A 110 12.71 -3.04 18.11
N GLU A 111 11.73 -2.45 18.81
CA GLU A 111 10.33 -2.83 18.71
C GLU A 111 9.80 -2.65 17.27
N LEU A 112 10.00 -1.46 16.69
CA LEU A 112 9.63 -1.18 15.30
C LEU A 112 10.30 -2.18 14.33
N ARG A 113 11.58 -2.48 14.54
CA ARG A 113 12.31 -3.44 13.73
C ARG A 113 11.73 -4.85 13.87
N SER A 114 11.31 -5.27 15.06
CA SER A 114 10.65 -6.56 15.29
C SER A 114 9.33 -6.65 14.51
N HIS A 115 8.55 -5.57 14.46
CA HIS A 115 7.29 -5.50 13.71
C HIS A 115 7.53 -5.65 12.21
N LEU A 116 8.51 -4.93 11.66
CA LEU A 116 8.91 -5.07 10.26
C LEU A 116 9.44 -6.48 9.94
N GLN A 117 10.16 -7.10 10.87
CA GLN A 117 10.68 -8.45 10.72
C GLN A 117 9.54 -9.48 10.58
N LYS A 118 8.44 -9.33 11.34
CA LYS A 118 7.24 -10.19 11.21
C LYS A 118 6.65 -10.12 9.80
N HIS A 119 6.47 -8.90 9.25
CA HIS A 119 5.98 -8.74 7.88
C HIS A 119 6.94 -9.32 6.83
N HIS A 120 8.25 -9.16 7.05
CA HIS A 120 9.25 -9.74 6.17
C HIS A 120 9.21 -11.27 6.18
N GLN A 121 9.10 -11.87 7.37
CA GLN A 121 9.04 -13.31 7.57
C GLN A 121 7.80 -13.92 6.91
N ALA A 122 6.62 -13.32 7.11
CA ALA A 122 5.39 -13.75 6.43
C ALA A 122 5.54 -13.73 4.90
N ARG A 123 6.26 -12.74 4.36
CA ARG A 123 6.50 -12.67 2.92
C ARG A 123 7.47 -13.76 2.43
N ILE A 124 8.51 -14.07 3.21
CA ILE A 124 9.42 -15.19 2.93
C ILE A 124 8.65 -16.51 2.91
N GLU A 125 7.75 -16.71 3.88
CA GLU A 125 6.91 -17.91 3.96
C GLU A 125 5.99 -18.03 2.75
N GLN A 126 5.34 -16.95 2.31
CA GLN A 126 4.57 -16.94 1.07
C GLN A 126 5.43 -17.30 -0.15
N TYR A 127 6.67 -16.81 -0.23
CA TYR A 127 7.58 -17.18 -1.32
C TYR A 127 7.99 -18.65 -1.27
N ARG A 128 8.27 -19.18 -0.08
CA ARG A 128 8.60 -20.60 0.14
C ARG A 128 7.43 -21.49 -0.27
N PHE A 129 6.22 -21.18 0.19
CA PHE A 129 5.00 -21.87 -0.21
C PHE A 129 4.78 -21.83 -1.73
N ARG A 130 4.90 -20.66 -2.37
CA ARG A 130 4.73 -20.54 -3.83
C ARG A 130 5.78 -21.30 -4.64
N ARG A 131 6.97 -21.50 -4.08
CA ARG A 131 8.06 -22.24 -4.75
C ARG A 131 7.79 -23.74 -4.76
N ASP A 132 7.37 -24.30 -3.62
CA ASP A 132 7.00 -25.71 -3.51
C ASP A 132 5.93 -25.88 -2.41
N PRO A 133 4.64 -25.85 -2.80
CA PRO A 133 3.54 -25.95 -1.85
C PRO A 133 3.53 -27.29 -1.10
N LYS A 134 3.90 -28.39 -1.77
CA LYS A 134 3.80 -29.75 -1.21
C LYS A 134 4.87 -29.95 -0.14
N ALA A 135 6.13 -29.63 -0.44
CA ALA A 135 7.21 -29.76 0.53
C ALA A 135 7.04 -28.78 1.71
N TYR A 136 6.52 -27.58 1.46
CA TYR A 136 6.25 -26.60 2.51
C TYR A 136 5.17 -27.09 3.48
N LEU A 137 4.05 -27.64 2.97
CA LEU A 137 2.99 -28.18 3.81
C LEU A 137 3.44 -29.40 4.61
N ALA A 138 4.16 -30.35 3.98
CA ALA A 138 4.70 -31.51 4.68
C ALA A 138 5.66 -31.11 5.82
N ASN A 139 6.49 -30.09 5.62
CA ASN A 139 7.37 -29.56 6.67
C ASN A 139 6.60 -28.86 7.81
N LEU A 140 5.50 -28.18 7.49
CA LEU A 140 4.64 -27.57 8.50
C LEU A 140 3.92 -28.63 9.33
N GLU A 141 3.37 -29.65 8.68
CA GLU A 141 2.74 -30.79 9.34
C GLU A 141 3.71 -31.47 10.31
N SER A 142 4.95 -31.77 9.89
CA SER A 142 5.96 -32.41 10.76
C SER A 142 6.41 -31.56 11.96
N ARG A 143 6.12 -30.25 11.97
CA ARG A 143 6.52 -29.33 13.05
C ARG A 143 5.39 -29.04 14.02
N LEU A 144 4.14 -29.30 13.63
CA LEU A 144 2.93 -28.96 14.37
C LEU A 144 2.15 -30.19 14.83
N LEU A 145 2.41 -31.35 14.23
CA LEU A 145 1.92 -32.68 14.60
C LEU A 145 3.10 -33.53 15.07
#